data_AF-A0A973BT89-F1
#
_entry.id   AF-A0A973BT89-F1
#
_cell.length_a   1.000
_cell.length_b   1.000
_cell.length_c   1.000
_cell.angle_alpha   90.00
_cell.angle_beta   90.00
_cell.angle_gamma   90.00
#
_symmetry.space_group_name_H-M   'P 1'
#
loop_
_entity.id
_entity.type
_entity.pdbx_description
1 polymer ?
#
loop_
_entity_poly.entity_id
_entity_poly.type
_entity_poly.pdbx_seq_one_letter_code
_entity_poly.pdbx_strand_id
1 'polypeptide(L)' 'MISNAPRLIELTATSGPVTAHDRYSLEDVPAGATTVRLVASVAVGGPTRLLAPLVRRSIRRADAGQLDAFERLLDR' A
#
# COMPACT_ATOMS: atom_id res chain seq x y z
N MET A 1 -13.17 -24.72 13.38
CA MET A 1 -12.87 -23.88 12.20
C MET A 1 -12.38 -22.54 12.74
N ILE A 2 -11.07 -22.32 12.78
CA ILE A 2 -10.51 -21.06 13.27
C ILE A 2 -10.66 -20.05 12.13
N SER A 3 -11.63 -19.15 12.19
CA SER A 3 -11.63 -18.00 11.27
C SER A 3 -10.60 -17.01 11.79
N ASN A 4 -9.43 -16.98 11.18
CA ASN A 4 -8.49 -15.88 11.40
C ASN A 4 -9.20 -14.57 11.03
N ALA A 5 -9.13 -13.58 11.92
CA ALA A 5 -9.58 -12.22 11.60
C ALA A 5 -8.87 -11.74 10.32
N PRO A 6 -9.52 -10.90 9.48
CA PRO A 6 -8.86 -10.34 8.31
C PRO A 6 -7.60 -9.58 8.74
N ARG A 7 -6.43 -10.06 8.31
CA ARG A 7 -5.14 -9.44 8.61
C ARG A 7 -4.97 -8.24 7.66
N LEU A 8 -5.56 -7.12 8.08
CA LEU A 8 -5.63 -5.88 7.32
C LEU A 8 -4.98 -4.74 8.10
N ILE A 9 -4.21 -3.90 7.42
CA ILE A 9 -3.73 -2.62 7.95
C ILE A 9 -4.14 -1.53 6.97
N GLU A 10 -4.76 -0.47 7.49
CA GLU A 10 -5.07 0.75 6.73
C GLU A 10 -4.25 1.91 7.27
N LEU A 11 -3.56 2.60 6.36
CA LEU A 11 -2.77 3.78 6.66
C LEU A 11 -3.35 4.95 5.87
N THR A 12 -3.41 6.10 6.53
CA THR A 12 -3.77 7.35 5.86
C THR A 12 -2.64 8.34 6.04
N ALA A 13 -2.11 8.85 4.93
CA ALA A 13 -1.08 9.86 4.90
C ALA A 13 -1.58 11.09 4.14
N THR A 14 -1.38 12.28 4.71
CA THR A 14 -1.74 13.55 4.07
C THR A 14 -0.51 14.44 3.99
N SER A 15 -0.22 14.97 2.81
CA SER A 15 0.84 15.93 2.57
C SER A 15 0.35 17.03 1.62
N GLY A 16 0.11 18.20 2.18
CA GLY A 16 -0.49 19.33 1.46
C GLY A 16 -1.82 18.93 0.78
N PRO A 17 -1.95 19.09 -0.54
CA PRO A 17 -3.18 18.75 -1.27
C PRO A 17 -3.31 17.27 -1.62
N VAL A 18 -2.39 16.40 -1.18
CA VAL A 18 -2.38 14.97 -1.50
C VAL A 18 -2.74 14.16 -0.26
N THR A 19 -3.71 13.26 -0.39
CA THR A 19 -4.04 12.25 0.62
C THR A 19 -3.94 10.87 -0.02
N ALA A 20 -3.20 9.96 0.62
CA ALA A 20 -3.08 8.56 0.25
C ALA A 20 -3.72 7.71 1.35
N HIS A 21 -4.61 6.80 0.94
CA HIS A 21 -5.18 5.76 1.78
C HIS A 21 -4.65 4.42 1.31
N ASP A 22 -3.78 3.83 2.10
CA ASP A 22 -3.08 2.60 1.77
C ASP A 22 -3.70 1.45 2.55
N ARG A 23 -4.15 0.44 1.82
CA ARG A 23 -4.76 -0.77 2.39
C ARG A 23 -3.86 -1.96 2.12
N TYR A 24 -3.25 -2.49 3.17
CA TYR A 24 -2.49 -3.72 3.16
C TYR A 24 -3.40 -4.88 3.58
N SER A 25 -3.41 -5.96 2.80
CA SER A 25 -4.09 -7.20 3.15
C SER A 25 -3.14 -8.38 3.03
N LEU A 26 -3.22 -9.30 4.00
CA LEU A 26 -2.52 -10.57 3.95
C LEU A 26 -3.50 -11.69 3.61
N GLU A 27 -3.13 -12.50 2.63
CA GLU A 27 -3.86 -13.70 2.24
C GLU A 27 -2.92 -14.91 2.36
N ASP A 28 -3.32 -15.88 3.19
CA ASP A 28 -2.60 -17.15 3.28
C ASP A 28 -2.73 -17.88 1.93
N VAL A 29 -1.63 -18.36 1.37
CA VAL A 29 -1.62 -19.15 0.13
C VAL A 29 -1.13 -20.58 0.38
N PRO A 30 -1.47 -21.55 -0.48
CA PRO A 30 -0.97 -22.92 -0.35
C PRO A 30 0.57 -22.97 -0.25
N ALA A 31 1.08 -24.01 0.41
CA ALA A 31 2.51 -24.21 0.69
C ALA A 31 3.14 -23.26 1.73
N GLY A 32 2.33 -22.64 2.59
CA GLY A 32 2.82 -21.90 3.76
C GLY A 32 3.34 -20.50 3.45
N ALA A 33 3.15 -20.01 2.23
CA ALA A 33 3.44 -18.62 1.87
C ALA A 33 2.26 -17.70 2.22
N THR A 34 2.53 -16.40 2.30
CA THR A 34 1.53 -15.34 2.50
C THR A 34 1.67 -14.32 1.38
N THR A 35 0.58 -14.01 0.69
CA THR A 35 0.55 -12.90 -0.26
C THR A 35 0.25 -11.62 0.49
N VAL A 36 1.11 -10.61 0.30
CA VAL A 36 0.87 -9.24 0.78
C VAL A 36 0.38 -8.41 -0.40
N ARG A 37 -0.81 -7.83 -0.27
CA ARG A 37 -1.37 -6.93 -1.28
C ARG A 37 -1.50 -5.52 -0.72
N LEU A 38 -1.05 -4.54 -1.51
CA LEU A 38 -1.20 -3.12 -1.22
C LEU A 38 -2.10 -2.46 -2.27
N VAL A 39 -3.13 -1.75 -1.80
CA VAL A 39 -3.98 -0.89 -2.63
C VAL A 39 -3.88 0.54 -2.10
N ALA A 40 -3.28 1.43 -2.90
CA ALA A 40 -3.16 2.85 -2.59
C ALA A 40 -4.25 3.66 -3.31
N SER A 41 -5.14 4.30 -2.54
CA SER A 41 -6.17 5.22 -3.03
C SER A 41 -5.71 6.66 -2.83
N VAL A 42 -5.37 7.34 -3.92
CA VAL A 42 -4.82 8.70 -3.87
C VAL A 42 -5.86 9.74 -4.28
N ALA A 43 -6.09 10.71 -3.40
CA ALA A 43 -6.83 11.94 -3.67
C ALA A 43 -5.85 13.10 -3.84
N VAL A 44 -6.03 13.90 -4.90
CA VAL A 44 -5.24 15.11 -5.16
C VAL A 44 -6.19 16.30 -5.28
N GLY A 45 -5.95 17.33 -4.48
CA GLY A 45 -6.72 18.56 -4.41
C GLY A 45 -6.06 19.75 -5.12
N GLY A 46 -6.85 20.81 -5.29
CA GLY A 46 -6.39 22.10 -5.77
C GLY A 46 -5.76 22.10 -7.17
N PRO A 47 -4.94 23.12 -7.48
CA PRO A 47 -4.24 23.25 -8.78
C PRO A 47 -3.34 22.04 -9.10
N THR A 48 -2.86 21.34 -8.08
CA THR A 48 -2.03 20.13 -8.15
C THR A 48 -2.70 18.95 -8.85
N ARG A 49 -4.04 18.97 -9.05
CA ARG A 49 -4.75 17.94 -9.81
C ARG A 49 -4.20 17.74 -11.21
N LEU A 50 -3.66 18.78 -11.83
CA LEU A 50 -3.02 18.69 -13.16
C LEU A 50 -1.80 17.75 -13.15
N LEU A 51 -1.16 17.56 -12.00
CA LEU A 51 -0.02 16.67 -11.80
C LEU A 51 -0.43 15.31 -11.22
N ALA A 52 -1.73 15.03 -11.05
CA ALA A 52 -2.20 13.80 -10.40
C ALA A 52 -1.62 12.50 -11.00
N PRO A 53 -1.45 12.35 -12.32
CA PRO A 53 -0.80 11.15 -12.88
C PRO A 53 0.66 10.98 -12.41
N LEU A 54 1.41 12.08 -12.32
CA LEU A 54 2.79 12.07 -11.83
C LEU A 54 2.83 11.75 -10.33
N VAL A 55 1.95 12.35 -9.53
CA VAL A 55 1.83 12.06 -8.09
C VAL A 55 1.52 10.58 -7.86
N ARG A 56 0.52 10.03 -8.56
CA ARG A 56 0.16 8.61 -8.49
C ARG A 56 1.32 7.69 -8.88
N ARG A 57 2.07 8.05 -9.92
CA ARG A 57 3.24 7.27 -10.36
C ARG A 57 4.36 7.29 -9.31
N SER A 58 4.62 8.45 -8.70
CA SER A 58 5.64 8.58 -7.66
C SER A 58 5.28 7.77 -6.40
N ILE A 59 4.01 7.84 -5.96
CA ILE A 59 3.49 7.03 -4.84
C ILE A 59 3.65 5.55 -5.15
N ARG A 60 3.15 5.09 -6.31
CA ARG A 60 3.30 3.69 -6.74
C ARG A 60 4.75 3.19 -6.71
N ARG A 61 5.71 4.04 -7.10
CA ARG A 61 7.13 3.67 -7.09
C ARG A 61 7.68 3.57 -5.67
N ALA A 62 7.30 4.48 -4.78
CA ALA A 62 7.71 4.44 -3.38
C ALA A 62 7.13 3.21 -2.67
N ASP A 63 5.84 2.96 -2.86
CA ASP A 63 5.09 1.84 -2.29
C ASP A 63 5.64 0.48 -2.74
N ALA A 64 5.97 0.34 -4.04
CA ALA A 64 6.62 -0.87 -4.54
C ALA A 64 7.96 -1.11 -3.82
N GLY A 65 8.76 -0.06 -3.62
CA GLY A 65 10.01 -0.14 -2.87
C GLY A 65 9.82 -0.52 -1.40
N GLN A 66 8.68 -0.18 -0.78
CA GLN A 66 8.36 -0.59 0.59
C GLN A 66 8.08 -2.10 0.69
N LEU A 67 7.33 -2.67 -0.26
CA LEU A 67 7.10 -4.12 -0.31
C LEU A 67 8.41 -4.88 -0.52
N ASP A 68 9.26 -4.43 -1.45
CA ASP A 68 10.58 -5.03 -1.69
C ASP A 68 11.50 -4.92 -0.44
N ALA A 69 11.36 -3.84 0.33
CA ALA A 69 12.11 -3.67 1.58
C ALA A 69 11.57 -4.57 2.70
N PHE A 70 10.26 -4.76 2.76
CA PHE A 70 9.60 -5.65 3.71
C PHE A 70 9.99 -7.11 3.47
N GLU A 71 9.98 -7.58 2.22
CA GLU A 71 10.45 -8.92 1.84
C GLU A 71 11.88 -9.16 2.33
N ARG A 72 12.79 -8.22 2.07
CA ARG A 72 14.18 -8.27 2.54
C ARG A 72 14.34 -8.27 4.07
N LEU A 73 13.38 -7.72 4.82
CA LEU A 73 13.38 -7.76 6.28
C LEU A 73 12.91 -9.11 6.84
N LEU A 74 12.04 -9.81 6.12
CA LEU A 74 11.56 -11.14 6.51
C LEU A 74 12.58 -12.25 6.21
N ASP A 75 13.41 -12.06 5.17
CA ASP A 75 14.48 -13.00 4.80
C ASP A 75 15.72 -12.94 5.73
N ARG A 76 15.69 -12.14 6.79
CA ARG A 76 16.76 -12.01 7.80
C ARG A 76 16.42 -12.75 9.07
#